data_AF-A0A7W0WF50-F1
#
_entry.id   AF-A0A7W0WF50-F1
#
_cell.length_a   1.000
_cell.length_b   1.000
_cell.length_c   1.000
_cell.angle_alpha   90.00
_cell.angle_beta   90.00
_cell.angle_gamma   90.00
#
_symmetry.space_group_name_H-M   'P 1'
#
loop_
_entity.id
_entity.type
_entity.pdbx_description
1 polymer ?
#
loop_
_entity_poly.entity_id
_entity_poly.type
_entity_poly.pdbx_seq_one_letter_code
_entity_poly.pdbx_strand_id
1 'polypeptide(L)'
;MKLLYPTFGALAILVVFMFLIGRQNRDLLRVRAYRDFFLRLIPPLSTGVFIAGLPFVMDLATVENYGPVLLVYLCGAAVLTALMTRAVTPDERRAGTAFRKGEYEKAADLYDEISARRPLPRFYSALGASLDASGNPGAALEATDQAIKLDPRLGIAYYNRASALASLGERARARGDLQKVFQVDSSRTLRRAAAEALETLEKD
;
A
#
# COMPACT_ATOMS: atom_id res chain seq x y z
N MET A 1 -21.31 -35.40 -1.11
CA MET A 1 -21.35 -34.50 0.06
C MET A 1 -19.96 -34.17 0.65
N LYS A 2 -18.95 -35.05 0.58
CA LYS A 2 -17.59 -34.79 1.12
C LYS A 2 -16.80 -33.64 0.45
N LEU A 3 -17.10 -33.27 -0.80
CA LEU A 3 -16.46 -32.12 -1.49
C LEU A 3 -17.11 -30.75 -1.20
N LEU A 4 -18.33 -30.70 -0.63
CA LEU A 4 -19.09 -29.44 -0.54
C LEU A 4 -18.55 -28.51 0.57
N TYR A 5 -18.16 -29.07 1.71
CA TYR A 5 -17.60 -28.33 2.84
C TYR A 5 -16.24 -27.65 2.56
N PRO A 6 -15.25 -28.32 1.93
CA PRO A 6 -13.99 -27.65 1.60
C PRO A 6 -14.16 -26.52 0.59
N THR A 7 -15.10 -26.64 -0.36
CA THR A 7 -15.38 -25.58 -1.34
C THR A 7 -15.99 -24.33 -0.72
N PHE A 8 -16.88 -24.46 0.27
CA PHE A 8 -17.43 -23.29 0.98
C PHE A 8 -16.40 -22.60 1.88
N GLY A 9 -15.52 -23.38 2.54
CA GLY A 9 -14.41 -22.83 3.32
C GLY A 9 -13.42 -22.05 2.45
N ALA A 10 -13.06 -22.59 1.30
CA ALA A 10 -12.23 -21.92 0.30
C ALA A 10 -12.86 -20.60 -0.21
N LEU A 11 -14.16 -20.63 -0.53
CA LEU A 11 -14.89 -19.45 -1.01
C LEU A 11 -14.95 -18.37 0.07
N ALA A 12 -15.20 -18.75 1.33
CA ALA A 12 -15.20 -17.82 2.46
C ALA A 12 -13.84 -17.15 2.67
N ILE A 13 -12.74 -17.91 2.57
CA ILE A 13 -11.38 -17.38 2.66
C ILE A 13 -11.11 -16.40 1.51
N LEU A 14 -11.51 -16.75 0.29
CA LEU A 14 -11.34 -15.89 -0.89
C LEU A 14 -12.14 -14.59 -0.75
N VAL A 15 -13.36 -14.65 -0.21
CA VAL A 15 -14.18 -13.46 0.12
C VAL A 15 -13.50 -12.59 1.18
N VAL A 16 -12.93 -13.19 2.24
CA VAL A 16 -12.19 -12.45 3.27
C VAL A 16 -10.97 -11.76 2.68
N PHE A 17 -10.17 -12.45 1.86
CA PHE A 17 -9.03 -11.83 1.17
C PHE A 17 -9.48 -10.68 0.27
N MET A 18 -10.52 -10.90 -0.55
CA MET A 18 -11.05 -9.87 -1.43
C MET A 18 -11.53 -8.64 -0.66
N PHE A 19 -12.16 -8.84 0.51
CA PHE A 19 -12.57 -7.77 1.40
C PHE A 19 -11.38 -7.01 2.01
N LEU A 20 -10.37 -7.72 2.51
CA LEU A 20 -9.17 -7.11 3.11
C LEU A 20 -8.37 -6.29 2.09
N ILE A 21 -8.20 -6.81 0.89
CA ILE A 21 -7.48 -6.14 -0.21
C ILE A 21 -8.28 -4.96 -0.74
N GLY A 22 -9.60 -5.17 -0.90
CA GLY A 22 -10.57 -4.13 -1.19
C GLY A 22 -10.44 -2.97 -0.20
N ARG A 23 -10.33 -3.28 1.09
CA ARG A 23 -10.12 -2.30 2.17
C ARG A 23 -8.77 -1.60 2.06
N GLN A 24 -7.69 -2.33 1.83
CA GLN A 24 -6.33 -1.79 1.78
C GLN A 24 -6.05 -0.93 0.54
N ASN A 25 -6.77 -1.18 -0.56
CA ASN A 25 -6.64 -0.43 -1.82
C ASN A 25 -7.91 0.36 -2.15
N ARG A 26 -8.65 0.82 -1.12
CA ARG A 26 -9.85 1.66 -1.30
C ARG A 26 -9.58 2.95 -2.05
N ASP A 27 -8.38 3.50 -1.91
CA ASP A 27 -7.92 4.66 -2.67
C ASP A 27 -7.89 4.38 -4.18
N LEU A 28 -7.46 3.20 -4.63
CA LEU A 28 -7.52 2.83 -6.05
C LEU A 28 -8.96 2.77 -6.56
N LEU A 29 -9.87 2.21 -5.76
CA LEU A 29 -11.29 2.17 -6.09
C LEU A 29 -11.92 3.58 -6.13
N ARG A 30 -11.52 4.47 -5.22
CA ARG A 30 -11.98 5.88 -5.19
C ARG A 30 -11.63 6.62 -6.47
N VAL A 31 -10.40 6.44 -6.97
CA VAL A 31 -9.93 7.09 -8.21
C VAL A 31 -10.19 6.26 -9.47
N ARG A 32 -10.99 5.18 -9.37
CA ARG A 32 -11.34 4.29 -10.48
C ARG A 32 -10.14 3.66 -11.19
N ALA A 33 -9.02 3.49 -10.48
CA ALA A 33 -7.81 2.82 -10.96
C ALA A 33 -7.96 1.29 -10.91
N TYR A 34 -8.94 0.74 -11.64
CA TYR A 34 -9.28 -0.68 -11.60
C TYR A 34 -8.16 -1.58 -12.10
N ARG A 35 -7.40 -1.14 -13.11
CA ARG A 35 -6.24 -1.91 -13.62
C ARG A 35 -5.24 -2.20 -12.50
N ASP A 36 -4.77 -1.15 -11.81
CA ASP A 36 -3.82 -1.28 -10.71
C ASP A 36 -4.42 -2.02 -9.51
N PHE A 37 -5.74 -1.88 -9.28
CA PHE A 37 -6.45 -2.66 -8.27
C PHE A 37 -6.42 -4.17 -8.57
N PHE A 38 -6.79 -4.58 -9.78
CA PHE A 38 -6.81 -5.99 -10.18
C PHE A 38 -5.42 -6.60 -10.24
N LEU A 39 -4.41 -5.84 -10.70
CA LEU A 39 -3.02 -6.29 -10.66
C LEU A 39 -2.59 -6.64 -9.23
N ARG A 40 -2.95 -5.81 -8.25
CA ARG A 40 -2.66 -6.07 -6.82
C ARG A 40 -3.49 -7.22 -6.22
N LEU A 41 -4.55 -7.65 -6.89
CA LEU A 41 -5.39 -8.77 -6.50
C LEU A 41 -4.80 -10.13 -6.96
N ILE A 42 -3.92 -10.14 -7.97
CA ILE A 42 -3.34 -11.37 -8.55
C ILE A 42 -2.58 -12.22 -7.51
N PRO A 43 -1.62 -11.69 -6.73
CA PRO A 43 -0.88 -12.51 -5.78
C PRO A 43 -1.78 -13.23 -4.75
N PRO A 44 -2.69 -12.56 -4.05
CA PRO A 44 -3.57 -13.23 -3.08
C PRO A 44 -4.64 -14.11 -3.72
N LEU A 45 -5.10 -13.82 -4.95
CA LEU A 45 -5.96 -14.77 -5.68
C LEU A 45 -5.20 -16.07 -5.95
N SER A 46 -3.92 -15.97 -6.35
CA SER A 46 -3.10 -17.17 -6.52
C SER A 46 -3.00 -17.96 -5.21
N THR A 47 -2.72 -17.30 -4.07
CA THR A 47 -2.71 -17.95 -2.75
C THR A 47 -4.06 -18.57 -2.39
N GLY A 48 -5.16 -17.89 -2.71
CA GLY A 48 -6.52 -18.36 -2.46
C GLY A 48 -6.81 -19.67 -3.19
N VAL A 49 -6.34 -19.82 -4.43
CA VAL A 49 -6.46 -21.09 -5.19
C VAL A 49 -5.68 -22.22 -4.51
N PHE A 50 -4.49 -21.95 -3.96
CA PHE A 50 -3.75 -22.96 -3.19
C PHE A 50 -4.49 -23.34 -1.90
N ILE A 51 -4.99 -22.38 -1.13
CA ILE A 51 -5.76 -22.70 0.08
C ILE A 51 -7.00 -23.53 -0.27
N ALA A 52 -7.67 -23.20 -1.37
CA ALA A 52 -8.83 -23.94 -1.88
C ALA A 52 -8.50 -25.37 -2.31
N GLY A 53 -7.32 -25.58 -2.90
CA GLY A 53 -6.85 -26.89 -3.37
C GLY A 53 -6.32 -27.78 -2.26
N LEU A 54 -6.05 -27.25 -1.07
CA LEU A 54 -5.45 -28.00 0.04
C LEU A 54 -6.22 -29.31 0.37
N PRO A 55 -7.55 -29.33 0.50
CA PRO A 55 -8.28 -30.56 0.83
C PRO A 55 -8.14 -31.64 -0.24
N PHE A 56 -8.09 -31.25 -1.51
CA PHE A 56 -7.85 -32.19 -2.62
C PHE A 56 -6.44 -32.77 -2.57
N VAL A 57 -5.43 -31.94 -2.28
CA VAL A 57 -4.05 -32.38 -2.13
C VAL A 57 -3.89 -33.33 -0.94
N MET A 58 -4.59 -33.07 0.17
CA MET A 58 -4.55 -33.95 1.34
C MET A 58 -5.29 -35.28 1.11
N ASP A 59 -6.29 -35.33 0.23
CA ASP A 59 -6.99 -36.57 -0.15
C ASP A 59 -6.08 -37.50 -0.97
N LEU A 60 -5.13 -36.94 -1.73
CA LEU A 60 -4.11 -37.67 -2.47
C LEU A 60 -2.93 -38.13 -1.59
N ALA A 61 -2.83 -37.64 -0.35
CA ALA A 61 -1.71 -37.94 0.55
C ALA A 61 -1.94 -39.23 1.34
N THR A 62 -0.89 -40.06 1.45
CA THR A 62 -0.88 -41.22 2.34
C THR A 62 -0.47 -40.81 3.76
N VAL A 63 -0.91 -41.56 4.78
CA VAL A 63 -0.64 -41.26 6.21
C VAL A 63 0.85 -41.01 6.50
N GLU A 64 1.74 -41.77 5.86
CA GLU A 64 3.19 -41.66 6.02
C GLU A 64 3.77 -40.35 5.45
N ASN A 65 3.12 -39.77 4.44
CA ASN A 65 3.62 -38.61 3.69
C ASN A 65 2.81 -37.32 3.93
N TYR A 66 1.86 -37.34 4.86
CA TYR A 66 1.01 -36.18 5.20
C TYR A 66 1.81 -34.91 5.51
N GLY A 67 2.83 -35.03 6.37
CA GLY A 67 3.68 -33.90 6.79
C GLY A 67 4.49 -33.30 5.63
N PRO A 68 5.29 -34.11 4.90
CA PRO A 68 6.04 -33.64 3.74
C PRO A 68 5.18 -32.99 2.66
N VAL A 69 4.02 -33.59 2.32
CA VAL A 69 3.10 -33.04 1.31
C VAL A 69 2.57 -31.67 1.74
N LEU A 70 2.11 -31.55 3.00
CA LEU A 70 1.62 -30.29 3.53
C LEU A 70 2.71 -29.21 3.52
N LEU A 71 3.94 -29.56 3.91
CA LEU A 71 5.06 -28.61 3.96
C LEU A 71 5.42 -28.11 2.57
N VAL A 72 5.60 -29.00 1.59
CA VAL A 72 5.91 -28.61 0.20
C VAL A 72 4.80 -27.74 -0.37
N TYR A 73 3.54 -28.07 -0.10
CA TYR A 73 2.39 -27.32 -0.60
C TYR A 73 2.32 -25.90 -0.03
N LEU A 74 2.47 -25.75 1.29
CA LEU A 74 2.45 -24.45 1.95
C LEU A 74 3.67 -23.59 1.58
N CYS A 75 4.85 -24.21 1.50
CA CYS A 75 6.06 -23.52 1.03
C CYS A 75 5.91 -23.06 -0.42
N GLY A 76 5.38 -23.90 -1.31
CA GLY A 76 5.11 -23.55 -2.70
C GLY A 76 4.14 -22.36 -2.82
N ALA A 77 3.05 -22.38 -2.05
CA ALA A 77 2.09 -21.28 -2.00
C ALA A 77 2.73 -19.97 -1.49
N ALA A 78 3.54 -20.03 -0.43
CA ALA A 78 4.23 -18.87 0.12
C ALA A 78 5.27 -18.30 -0.87
N VAL A 79 6.07 -19.16 -1.49
CA VAL A 79 7.07 -18.77 -2.50
C VAL A 79 6.39 -18.15 -3.71
N LEU A 80 5.34 -18.76 -4.24
CA LEU A 80 4.59 -18.23 -5.38
C LEU A 80 3.98 -16.87 -5.03
N THR A 81 3.36 -16.73 -3.86
CA THR A 81 2.76 -15.47 -3.41
C THR A 81 3.82 -14.37 -3.31
N ALA A 82 4.98 -14.68 -2.73
CA ALA A 82 6.10 -13.75 -2.62
C ALA A 82 6.65 -13.36 -4.00
N LEU A 83 6.77 -14.32 -4.91
CA LEU A 83 7.28 -14.11 -6.27
C LEU A 83 6.32 -13.26 -7.10
N MET A 84 5.01 -13.54 -7.04
CA MET A 84 3.97 -12.75 -7.68
C MET A 84 3.92 -11.33 -7.11
N THR A 85 3.98 -11.17 -5.78
CA THR A 85 4.06 -9.84 -5.16
C THR A 85 5.28 -9.06 -5.64
N ARG A 86 6.40 -9.77 -5.88
CA ARG A 86 7.61 -9.17 -6.45
C ARG A 86 7.51 -8.89 -7.96
N ALA A 87 6.69 -9.61 -8.70
CA ALA A 87 6.55 -9.41 -10.13
C ALA A 87 5.59 -8.27 -10.48
N VAL A 88 4.55 -8.03 -9.67
CA VAL A 88 3.43 -7.13 -10.04
C VAL A 88 3.82 -5.64 -10.03
N THR A 89 4.69 -5.19 -9.11
CA THR A 89 5.12 -3.76 -9.05
C THR A 89 6.61 -3.60 -8.71
N PRO A 90 7.54 -3.97 -9.61
CA PRO A 90 8.98 -3.89 -9.35
C PRO A 90 9.45 -2.46 -9.07
N ASP A 91 8.93 -1.49 -9.83
CA ASP A 91 9.35 -0.09 -9.76
C ASP A 91 8.94 0.55 -8.42
N GLU A 92 7.72 0.29 -7.93
CA GLU A 92 7.26 0.77 -6.62
C GLU A 92 8.14 0.26 -5.48
N ARG A 93 8.54 -1.01 -5.55
CA ARG A 93 9.43 -1.58 -4.53
C ARG A 93 10.81 -0.96 -4.59
N ARG A 94 11.34 -0.69 -5.79
CA ARG A 94 12.64 -0.01 -5.96
C ARG A 94 12.56 1.39 -5.34
N ALA A 95 11.54 2.17 -5.69
CA ALA A 95 11.31 3.52 -5.15
C ALA A 95 11.18 3.50 -3.61
N GLY A 96 10.31 2.64 -3.07
CA GLY A 96 10.12 2.52 -1.63
C GLY A 96 11.35 1.98 -0.89
N THR A 97 12.20 1.18 -1.55
CA THR A 97 13.47 0.71 -0.96
C THR A 97 14.51 1.82 -0.95
N ALA A 98 14.62 2.61 -2.02
CA ALA A 98 15.49 3.79 -2.06
C ALA A 98 15.13 4.75 -0.93
N PHE A 99 13.83 5.05 -0.75
CA PHE A 99 13.36 5.90 0.35
C PHE A 99 13.77 5.36 1.73
N ARG A 100 13.56 4.06 1.99
CA ARG A 100 13.94 3.44 3.28
C ARG A 100 15.45 3.42 3.54
N LYS A 101 16.27 3.49 2.49
CA LYS A 101 17.73 3.57 2.61
C LYS A 101 18.23 5.01 2.81
N GLY A 102 17.34 6.00 2.81
CA GLY A 102 17.71 7.41 2.82
C GLY A 102 18.19 7.95 1.47
N GLU A 103 18.08 7.16 0.39
CA GLU A 103 18.38 7.58 -0.97
C GLU A 103 17.19 8.42 -1.52
N TYR A 104 16.88 9.55 -0.87
CA TYR A 104 15.63 10.30 -1.10
C TYR A 104 15.51 10.93 -2.48
N GLU A 105 16.61 11.48 -3.02
CA GLU A 105 16.64 12.04 -4.38
C GLU A 105 16.31 10.96 -5.42
N LYS A 106 17.01 9.82 -5.36
CA LYS A 106 16.71 8.66 -6.21
C LYS A 106 15.30 8.11 -6.00
N ALA A 107 14.77 8.16 -4.78
CA ALA A 107 13.39 7.77 -4.53
C ALA A 107 12.42 8.73 -5.21
N ALA A 108 12.71 10.04 -5.20
CA ALA A 108 11.93 11.04 -5.90
C ALA A 108 11.95 10.77 -7.41
N ASP A 109 13.11 10.59 -8.03
CA ASP A 109 13.21 10.26 -9.47
C ASP A 109 12.35 9.05 -9.84
N LEU A 110 12.47 7.97 -9.07
CA LEU A 110 11.70 6.75 -9.31
C LEU A 110 10.19 6.98 -9.13
N TYR A 111 9.77 7.76 -8.13
CA TYR A 111 8.36 8.07 -7.95
C TYR A 111 7.83 9.03 -9.01
N ASP A 112 8.65 9.93 -9.53
CA ASP A 112 8.31 10.81 -10.64
C ASP A 112 8.03 9.99 -11.91
N GLU A 113 8.96 9.10 -12.29
CA GLU A 113 8.79 8.15 -13.40
C GLU A 113 7.56 7.25 -13.24
N ILE A 114 7.28 6.80 -12.01
CA ILE A 114 6.10 5.99 -11.72
C ILE A 114 4.83 6.83 -11.89
N SER A 115 4.81 8.05 -11.35
CA SER A 115 3.65 8.94 -11.37
C SER A 115 3.31 9.38 -12.80
N ALA A 116 4.32 9.62 -13.65
CA ALA A 116 4.14 9.95 -15.06
C ALA A 116 3.45 8.83 -15.85
N ARG A 117 3.80 7.56 -15.59
CA ARG A 117 3.21 6.39 -16.25
C ARG A 117 1.89 5.95 -15.63
N ARG A 118 1.73 6.17 -14.33
CA ARG A 118 0.58 5.76 -13.52
C ARG A 118 0.22 6.91 -12.58
N PRO A 119 -0.61 7.87 -13.00
CA PRO A 119 -0.89 9.08 -12.23
C PRO A 119 -1.85 8.77 -11.06
N LEU A 120 -1.34 8.10 -10.03
CA LEU A 120 -2.08 7.74 -8.83
C LEU A 120 -1.74 8.69 -7.67
N PRO A 121 -2.74 9.09 -6.86
CA PRO A 121 -2.54 10.00 -5.73
C PRO A 121 -1.39 9.58 -4.80
N ARG A 122 -1.31 8.29 -4.50
CA ARG A 122 -0.29 7.72 -3.61
C ARG A 122 1.15 7.89 -4.13
N PHE A 123 1.36 7.90 -5.44
CA PHE A 123 2.71 8.06 -6.00
C PHE A 123 3.14 9.51 -5.99
N TYR A 124 2.23 10.44 -6.30
CA TYR A 124 2.47 11.87 -6.10
C TYR A 124 2.72 12.21 -4.63
N SER A 125 1.99 11.59 -3.71
CA SER A 125 2.23 11.75 -2.27
C SER A 125 3.60 11.23 -1.85
N ALA A 126 4.02 10.06 -2.37
CA ALA A 126 5.33 9.48 -2.09
C ALA A 126 6.48 10.27 -2.75
N LEU A 127 6.26 10.81 -3.96
CA LEU A 127 7.14 11.75 -4.62
C LEU A 127 7.35 12.98 -3.73
N GLY A 128 6.27 13.58 -3.24
CA GLY A 128 6.33 14.73 -2.34
C GLY A 128 7.11 14.45 -1.05
N ALA A 129 6.88 13.30 -0.41
CA ALA A 129 7.66 12.90 0.77
C ALA A 129 9.16 12.73 0.44
N SER A 130 9.48 12.17 -0.73
CA SER A 130 10.86 11.96 -1.17
C SER A 130 11.55 13.30 -1.50
N LEU A 131 10.83 14.22 -2.13
CA LEU A 131 11.31 15.57 -2.44
C LEU A 131 11.55 16.39 -1.16
N ASP A 132 10.62 16.40 -0.21
CA ASP A 132 10.80 17.08 1.08
C ASP A 132 12.01 16.52 1.84
N ALA A 133 12.11 15.19 1.93
CA ALA A 133 13.25 14.52 2.57
C ALA A 133 14.60 14.75 1.83
N SER A 134 14.56 15.05 0.53
CA SER A 134 15.75 15.43 -0.25
C SER A 134 16.12 16.92 -0.15
N GLY A 135 15.34 17.71 0.60
CA GLY A 135 15.57 19.15 0.77
C GLY A 135 14.92 20.03 -0.30
N ASN A 136 13.95 19.50 -1.05
CA ASN A 136 13.21 20.21 -2.10
C ASN A 136 11.72 20.42 -1.72
N PRO A 137 11.41 21.14 -0.62
CA PRO A 137 10.04 21.25 -0.13
C PRO A 137 9.10 22.00 -1.08
N GLY A 138 9.61 22.92 -1.91
CA GLY A 138 8.80 23.58 -2.95
C GLY A 138 8.23 22.60 -3.98
N ALA A 139 9.07 21.74 -4.54
CA ALA A 139 8.63 20.69 -5.45
C ALA A 139 7.75 19.64 -4.73
N ALA A 140 8.00 19.40 -3.44
CA ALA A 140 7.14 18.54 -2.63
C ALA A 140 5.71 19.08 -2.48
N LEU A 141 5.53 20.40 -2.37
CA LEU A 141 4.21 21.02 -2.37
C LEU A 141 3.47 20.72 -3.69
N GLU A 142 4.12 20.92 -4.83
CA GLU A 142 3.50 20.66 -6.13
C GLU A 142 3.07 19.20 -6.26
N ALA A 143 3.93 18.25 -5.88
CA ALA A 143 3.61 16.83 -5.92
C ALA A 143 2.45 16.48 -4.98
N THR A 144 2.45 16.99 -3.75
CA THR A 144 1.37 16.72 -2.80
C THR A 144 0.06 17.40 -3.18
N ASP A 145 0.10 18.56 -3.84
CA ASP A 145 -1.07 19.22 -4.42
C ASP A 145 -1.69 18.38 -5.54
N GLN A 146 -0.88 17.78 -6.42
CA GLN A 146 -1.40 16.83 -7.42
C GLN A 146 -2.03 15.61 -6.75
N ALA A 147 -1.41 15.07 -5.69
CA ALA A 147 -1.98 13.95 -4.94
C ALA A 147 -3.37 14.28 -4.36
N ILE A 148 -3.51 15.45 -3.74
CA ILE A 148 -4.76 15.92 -3.14
C ILE A 148 -5.80 16.22 -4.21
N LYS A 149 -5.40 16.76 -5.36
CA LYS A 149 -6.29 16.99 -6.51
C LYS A 149 -6.88 15.68 -7.04
N LEU A 150 -6.08 14.62 -7.10
CA LEU A 150 -6.51 13.31 -7.59
C LEU A 150 -7.36 12.55 -6.56
N ASP A 151 -7.02 12.63 -5.27
CA ASP A 151 -7.84 12.08 -4.18
C ASP A 151 -7.85 13.04 -2.97
N PRO A 152 -8.89 13.90 -2.85
CA PRO A 152 -9.02 14.83 -1.73
C PRO A 152 -9.21 14.16 -0.37
N ARG A 153 -9.38 12.83 -0.35
CA ARG A 153 -9.51 12.01 0.87
C ARG A 153 -8.23 11.21 1.15
N LEU A 154 -7.11 11.49 0.49
CA LEU A 154 -5.83 10.83 0.77
C LEU A 154 -5.13 11.53 1.95
N GLY A 155 -5.32 11.03 3.18
CA GLY A 155 -4.78 11.66 4.39
C GLY A 155 -3.26 11.82 4.38
N ILE A 156 -2.53 10.82 3.88
CA ILE A 156 -1.06 10.87 3.80
C ILE A 156 -0.56 12.01 2.89
N ALA A 157 -1.34 12.44 1.89
CA ALA A 157 -0.96 13.56 1.04
C ALA A 157 -1.01 14.89 1.80
N TYR A 158 -2.03 15.10 2.65
CA TYR A 158 -2.08 16.27 3.53
C TYR A 158 -0.96 16.25 4.58
N TYR A 159 -0.65 15.08 5.15
CA TYR A 159 0.48 14.96 6.08
C TYR A 159 1.81 15.33 5.41
N ASN A 160 2.07 14.80 4.21
CA ASN A 160 3.30 15.12 3.48
C ASN A 160 3.35 16.59 3.05
N ARG A 161 2.22 17.18 2.63
CA ARG A 161 2.15 18.61 2.31
C ARG A 161 2.41 19.46 3.54
N ALA A 162 1.87 19.08 4.69
CA ALA A 162 2.13 19.75 5.96
C ALA A 162 3.61 19.71 6.34
N SER A 163 4.29 18.57 6.14
CA SER A 163 5.74 18.45 6.32
C SER A 163 6.50 19.46 5.44
N ALA A 164 6.21 19.47 4.14
CA ALA A 164 6.83 20.42 3.20
C ALA A 164 6.53 21.89 3.54
N LEU A 165 5.29 22.21 3.93
CA LEU A 165 4.91 23.55 4.40
C LEU A 165 5.67 23.96 5.66
N ALA A 166 5.86 23.03 6.60
CA ALA A 166 6.66 23.28 7.80
C ALA A 166 8.14 23.55 7.45
N SER A 167 8.72 22.77 6.52
CA SER A 167 10.06 23.00 5.98
C SER A 167 10.22 24.39 5.33
N LEU A 168 9.14 24.94 4.75
CA LEU A 168 9.10 26.29 4.18
C LEU A 168 8.74 27.39 5.20
N GLY A 169 8.51 27.05 6.46
CA GLY A 169 8.11 28.00 7.51
C GLY A 169 6.63 28.38 7.49
N GLU A 170 5.82 27.79 6.61
CA GLU A 170 4.38 28.05 6.47
C GLU A 170 3.54 27.31 7.54
N ARG A 171 3.89 27.48 8.82
CA ARG A 171 3.35 26.72 9.96
C ARG A 171 1.82 26.75 10.06
N ALA A 172 1.18 27.89 9.76
CA ALA A 172 -0.27 28.01 9.84
C ALA A 172 -0.99 27.10 8.82
N ARG A 173 -0.47 27.03 7.59
CA ARG A 173 -1.01 26.14 6.55
C ARG A 173 -0.69 24.68 6.88
N ALA A 174 0.52 24.39 7.36
CA ALA A 174 0.89 23.05 7.82
C ALA A 174 -0.07 22.53 8.90
N ARG A 175 -0.41 23.36 9.89
CA ARG A 175 -1.40 23.03 10.93
C ARG A 175 -2.77 22.69 10.34
N GLY A 176 -3.24 23.49 9.38
CA GLY A 176 -4.51 23.23 8.68
C GLY A 176 -4.53 21.89 7.97
N ASP A 177 -3.43 21.51 7.30
CA ASP A 177 -3.31 20.23 6.62
C ASP A 177 -3.24 19.05 7.60
N LEU A 178 -2.50 19.18 8.71
CA LEU A 178 -2.49 18.16 9.76
C LEU A 178 -3.88 17.96 10.37
N GLN A 179 -4.64 19.04 10.58
CA GLN A 179 -6.05 18.92 11.01
C GLN A 179 -6.90 18.19 9.96
N LYS A 180 -6.62 18.40 8.67
CA LYS A 180 -7.34 17.73 7.60
C LYS A 180 -7.16 16.21 7.64
N VAL A 181 -5.99 15.72 8.05
CA VAL A 181 -5.71 14.27 8.24
C VAL A 181 -6.77 13.62 9.13
N PHE A 182 -7.14 14.24 10.25
CA PHE A 182 -8.14 13.69 11.18
C PHE A 182 -9.55 13.62 10.57
N GLN A 183 -9.86 14.50 9.62
CA GLN A 183 -11.15 14.53 8.94
C GLN A 183 -11.26 13.49 7.82
N VAL A 184 -10.18 13.24 7.09
CA VAL A 184 -10.22 12.42 5.87
C VAL A 184 -9.72 10.99 6.05
N ASP A 185 -8.91 10.73 7.06
CA ASP A 185 -8.31 9.42 7.30
C ASP A 185 -8.64 8.93 8.71
N SER A 186 -8.96 7.65 8.85
CA SER A 186 -9.25 6.97 10.13
C SER A 186 -8.07 6.14 10.65
N SER A 187 -6.94 6.14 9.95
CA SER A 187 -5.75 5.39 10.33
C SER A 187 -5.17 5.91 11.65
N ARG A 188 -5.08 5.02 12.65
CA ARG A 188 -4.54 5.37 13.98
C ARG A 188 -3.08 5.81 13.90
N THR A 189 -2.27 5.15 13.07
CA THR A 189 -0.84 5.46 12.94
C THR A 189 -0.64 6.84 12.33
N LEU A 190 -1.38 7.15 11.25
CA LEU A 190 -1.28 8.44 10.58
C LEU A 190 -1.81 9.59 11.46
N ARG A 191 -2.94 9.38 12.13
CA ARG A 191 -3.48 10.39 13.08
C ARG A 191 -2.53 10.66 14.24
N ARG A 192 -1.84 9.64 14.74
CA ARG A 192 -0.82 9.81 15.78
C ARG A 192 0.36 10.63 15.26
N ALA A 193 0.90 10.28 14.08
CA ALA A 193 1.97 11.06 13.45
C ALA A 193 1.56 12.52 13.20
N ALA A 194 0.32 12.75 12.79
CA ALA A 194 -0.20 14.10 12.61
C ALA A 194 -0.35 14.87 13.93
N ALA A 195 -0.75 14.20 15.01
CA ALA A 195 -0.81 14.81 16.34
C ALA A 195 0.58 15.19 16.86
N GLU A 196 1.56 14.28 16.72
CA GLU A 196 2.95 14.53 17.10
C GLU A 196 3.52 15.73 16.32
N ALA A 197 3.28 15.79 15.00
CA ALA A 197 3.70 16.94 14.18
C ALA A 197 3.01 18.25 14.58
N LEU A 198 1.72 18.21 14.97
CA LEU A 198 1.00 19.39 15.48
C LEU A 198 1.65 19.93 16.76
N GLU A 199 1.99 19.04 17.70
CA GLU A 199 2.66 19.43 18.94
C GLU A 199 4.03 20.05 18.69
N THR A 200 4.80 19.54 17.72
CA THR A 200 6.09 20.14 17.33
C THR A 200 5.90 21.56 16.80
N LEU A 201 4.89 21.81 15.97
CA LEU A 201 4.59 23.13 15.41
C LEU A 201 4.05 24.15 16.42
N GLU A 202 3.68 23.73 17.63
CA GLU A 202 3.23 24.60 18.73
C GLU A 202 4.35 24.97 19.70
N LYS A 203 5.46 24.23 19.69
CA LYS A 203 6.60 24.45 20.60
C LYS A 203 7.65 25.40 20.04
N ASP A 204 7.66 25.61 18.73
CA ASP A 204 8.56 26.54 18.01
C ASP A 204 7.89 27.89 17.70
#